data_AF-A0A1F3IKZ1-F1
#
_entry.id   AF-A0A1F3IKZ1-F1
#
_cell.length_a   1.000
_cell.length_b   1.000
_cell.length_c   1.000
_cell.angle_alpha   90.00
_cell.angle_beta   90.00
_cell.angle_gamma   90.00
#
_symmetry.space_group_name_H-M   'P 1'
#
loop_
_entity.id
_entity.type
_entity.pdbx_description
1 polymer ?
#
loop_
_entity_poly.entity_id
_entity_poly.type
_entity_poly.pdbx_seq_one_letter_code
_entity_poly.pdbx_strand_id
1 'polypeptide(L)'
;MQPIGKILFKNAIFSFFIALISIVFFKTIFTNHYLPVFWILLVGLALITAFIHIILIKLTESSISKFATRFILITGIKMIVLLTIILTYSFLYKEQAVSFLVSFLVLYLLYTSFEVYIIIPFFKKPLKQ
;
A
#
# COMPACT_ATOMS: atom_id res chain seq x y z
N MET A 1 -11.05 14.77 -13.81
CA MET A 1 -10.45 14.12 -12.63
C MET A 1 -11.29 12.90 -12.26
N GLN A 2 -10.68 11.76 -11.91
CA GLN A 2 -11.47 10.66 -11.32
C GLN A 2 -11.93 11.10 -9.92
N PRO A 3 -13.19 10.85 -9.52
CA PRO A 3 -13.65 11.21 -8.19
C PRO A 3 -12.86 10.42 -7.15
N ILE A 4 -12.35 11.10 -6.13
CA ILE A 4 -11.56 10.53 -5.02
C ILE A 4 -12.25 9.27 -4.46
N GLY A 5 -13.58 9.31 -4.34
CA GLY A 5 -14.39 8.17 -3.89
C GLY A 5 -14.20 6.89 -4.71
N LYS A 6 -14.00 6.98 -6.03
CA LYS A 6 -13.78 5.79 -6.89
C LYS A 6 -12.44 5.12 -6.61
N ILE A 7 -11.41 5.88 -6.26
CA ILE A 7 -10.08 5.34 -5.95
C ILE A 7 -10.08 4.72 -4.56
N LEU A 8 -10.71 5.40 -3.58
CA LEU A 8 -10.90 4.84 -2.24
C LEU A 8 -11.71 3.54 -2.28
N PHE A 9 -12.76 3.50 -3.10
CA PHE A 9 -13.57 2.29 -3.29
C PHE A 9 -12.78 1.14 -3.90
N LYS A 10 -11.95 1.40 -4.92
CA LYS A 10 -11.04 0.38 -5.48
C LYS A 10 -10.06 -0.14 -4.44
N ASN A 11 -9.49 0.74 -3.62
CA ASN A 11 -8.57 0.34 -2.54
C ASN A 11 -9.29 -0.55 -1.51
N ALA A 12 -10.51 -0.17 -1.10
CA ALA A 12 -11.31 -0.96 -0.17
C ALA A 12 -11.65 -2.35 -0.72
N ILE A 13 -12.03 -2.44 -2.01
CA ILE A 13 -12.27 -3.73 -2.66
C ILE A 13 -10.99 -4.57 -2.68
N PHE A 14 -9.86 -3.98 -3.04
CA PHE A 14 -8.58 -4.69 -3.07
C PHE A 14 -8.18 -5.22 -1.69
N SER A 15 -8.30 -4.38 -0.65
CA SER A 15 -8.09 -4.77 0.74
C SER A 15 -9.05 -5.89 1.19
N PHE A 16 -10.31 -5.85 0.74
CA PHE A 16 -11.30 -6.88 1.04
C PHE A 16 -10.93 -8.23 0.42
N PHE A 17 -10.49 -8.25 -0.85
CA PHE A 17 -10.00 -9.49 -1.48
C PHE A 17 -8.76 -10.04 -0.79
N ILE A 18 -7.80 -9.18 -0.43
CA ILE A 18 -6.62 -9.59 0.34
C ILE A 18 -7.05 -10.21 1.66
N ALA A 19 -7.94 -9.55 2.42
CA ALA A 19 -8.44 -10.07 3.69
C ALA A 19 -9.10 -11.45 3.54
N LEU A 20 -9.93 -11.64 2.50
CA LEU A 20 -10.58 -12.92 2.24
C LEU A 20 -9.57 -14.04 1.94
N ILE A 21 -8.60 -13.75 1.07
CA ILE A 21 -7.52 -14.70 0.71
C ILE A 21 -6.69 -15.02 1.95
N SER A 22 -6.36 -14.02 2.75
CA SER A 22 -5.57 -14.19 3.98
C SER A 22 -6.29 -15.07 5.01
N ILE A 23 -7.61 -14.92 5.19
CA ILE A 23 -8.39 -15.80 6.10
C ILE A 23 -8.27 -17.26 5.65
N VAL A 24 -8.43 -17.52 4.36
CA VAL A 24 -8.31 -18.89 3.80
C VAL A 24 -6.90 -19.42 4.03
N PHE A 25 -5.87 -18.62 3.74
CA PHE A 25 -4.46 -19.00 3.89
C PHE A 25 -4.07 -19.29 5.35
N PHE A 26 -4.47 -18.43 6.28
CA PHE A 26 -4.16 -18.60 7.71
C PHE A 26 -4.91 -19.79 8.32
N LYS A 27 -6.12 -20.10 7.86
CA LYS A 27 -6.86 -21.28 8.34
C LYS A 27 -6.36 -22.62 7.78
N THR A 28 -5.84 -22.64 6.56
CA THR A 28 -5.49 -23.90 5.88
C THR A 28 -4.01 -24.25 5.97
N ILE A 29 -3.10 -23.28 5.83
CA ILE A 29 -1.66 -23.54 5.67
C ILE A 29 -0.85 -23.12 6.91
N PHE A 30 -1.26 -22.05 7.61
CA PHE A 30 -0.46 -21.41 8.67
C PHE A 30 -1.19 -21.29 10.01
N THR A 31 -1.94 -22.32 10.42
CA THR A 31 -2.76 -22.31 11.64
C THR A 31 -1.97 -22.00 12.92
N ASN A 32 -0.68 -22.35 12.95
CA ASN A 32 0.21 -22.14 14.11
C ASN A 32 1.01 -20.82 14.09
N HIS A 33 0.97 -20.07 12.97
CA HIS A 33 1.69 -18.79 12.80
C HIS A 33 0.70 -17.63 12.62
N TYR A 34 -0.51 -17.76 13.16
CA TYR A 34 -1.49 -16.70 13.08
C TYR A 34 -1.01 -15.47 13.82
N LEU A 35 -0.96 -14.35 13.11
CA LEU A 35 -0.47 -13.07 13.60
C LEU A 35 -1.62 -12.09 13.68
N PRO A 36 -2.14 -11.78 14.88
CA PRO A 36 -3.11 -10.71 15.06
C PRO A 36 -2.63 -9.37 14.47
N VAL A 37 -1.31 -9.14 14.48
CA VAL A 37 -0.68 -7.94 13.88
C VAL A 37 -0.86 -7.86 12.35
N PHE A 38 -1.15 -8.97 11.67
CA PHE A 38 -1.40 -8.98 10.22
C PHE A 38 -2.55 -8.03 9.85
N TRP A 39 -3.62 -8.00 10.65
CA TRP A 39 -4.77 -7.14 10.40
C TRP A 39 -4.42 -5.67 10.54
N ILE A 40 -3.60 -5.35 11.53
CA ILE A 40 -3.07 -4.00 11.75
C ILE A 40 -2.18 -3.58 10.57
N LEU A 41 -1.34 -4.49 10.05
CA LEU A 41 -0.54 -4.24 8.85
C LEU A 41 -1.42 -3.99 7.62
N LEU A 42 -2.44 -4.82 7.40
CA LEU A 42 -3.35 -4.70 6.26
C LEU A 42 -4.06 -3.36 6.28
N VAL A 43 -4.64 -2.98 7.43
CA VAL A 43 -5.34 -1.70 7.59
C VAL A 43 -4.36 -0.53 7.48
N GLY A 44 -3.19 -0.62 8.12
CA GLY A 44 -2.16 0.42 8.07
C GLY A 44 -1.67 0.70 6.65
N LEU A 45 -1.34 -0.34 5.89
CA LEU A 45 -0.94 -0.20 4.49
C LEU A 45 -2.08 0.30 3.61
N ALA A 46 -3.32 -0.16 3.82
CA ALA A 46 -4.48 0.34 3.09
C ALA A 46 -4.69 1.85 3.31
N LEU A 47 -4.53 2.33 4.56
CA LEU A 47 -4.64 3.75 4.91
C LEU A 47 -3.52 4.57 4.31
N ILE A 48 -2.27 4.09 4.39
CA ILE A 48 -1.11 4.77 3.78
C ILE A 48 -1.32 4.89 2.26
N THR A 49 -1.75 3.81 1.60
CA THR A 49 -2.03 3.82 0.16
C THR A 49 -3.17 4.79 -0.18
N ALA A 50 -4.25 4.80 0.59
CA ALA A 50 -5.35 5.76 0.41
C ALA A 50 -4.87 7.21 0.56
N PHE A 51 -4.07 7.48 1.59
CA PHE A 51 -3.51 8.81 1.85
C PHE A 51 -2.62 9.31 0.71
N ILE A 52 -1.74 8.46 0.20
CA ILE A 52 -0.88 8.78 -0.95
C ILE A 52 -1.71 9.09 -2.18
N HIS A 53 -2.74 8.29 -2.48
CA HIS A 53 -3.63 8.57 -3.60
C HIS A 53 -4.34 9.91 -3.47
N ILE A 54 -4.85 10.26 -2.28
CA ILE A 54 -5.48 11.56 -2.03
C ILE A 54 -4.50 12.70 -2.30
N ILE A 55 -3.25 12.57 -1.82
CA ILE A 55 -2.21 13.58 -2.06
C ILE A 55 -1.91 13.68 -3.55
N LEU A 56 -1.70 12.57 -4.24
CA LEU A 56 -1.34 12.57 -5.67
C LEU A 56 -2.43 13.17 -6.56
N ILE A 57 -3.71 12.92 -6.25
CA ILE A 57 -4.85 13.49 -6.99
C ILE A 57 -4.90 15.01 -6.84
N LYS A 58 -4.67 15.54 -5.62
CA LYS A 58 -4.60 16.99 -5.39
C LYS A 58 -3.44 17.65 -6.14
N LEU A 59 -2.40 16.88 -6.46
CA LEU A 59 -1.19 17.37 -7.14
C LEU A 59 -1.24 17.23 -8.67
N THR A 60 -2.25 16.56 -9.21
CA THR A 60 -2.39 16.30 -10.66
C THR A 60 -2.76 17.56 -11.46
N GLU A 61 -3.04 18.69 -10.80
CA GLU A 61 -3.23 20.00 -11.45
C GLU A 61 -1.92 20.61 -11.97
N SER A 62 -0.77 19.99 -11.69
CA SER A 62 0.56 20.44 -12.12
C SER A 62 1.11 19.63 -13.31
N SER A 63 2.12 20.17 -14.00
CA SER A 63 2.76 19.53 -15.15
C SER A 63 3.28 18.11 -14.83
N ILE A 64 3.32 17.23 -15.84
CA ILE A 64 3.78 15.82 -15.72
C ILE A 64 5.13 15.70 -14.99
N SER A 65 6.06 16.61 -15.25
CA SER A 65 7.37 16.66 -14.57
C SER A 65 7.23 16.89 -13.05
N LYS A 66 6.38 17.84 -12.63
CA LYS A 66 6.12 18.12 -11.20
C LYS A 66 5.40 16.95 -10.53
N PHE A 67 4.51 16.27 -11.23
CA PHE A 67 3.86 15.07 -10.73
C PHE A 67 4.88 13.94 -10.47
N ALA A 68 5.78 13.66 -11.42
CA ALA A 68 6.80 12.63 -11.28
C ALA A 68 7.74 12.89 -10.09
N THR A 69 8.25 14.12 -9.95
CA THR A 69 9.12 14.51 -8.82
C THR A 69 8.42 14.33 -7.48
N ARG A 70 7.15 14.74 -7.37
CA ARG A 70 6.37 14.61 -6.13
C ARG A 70 6.01 13.17 -5.82
N PHE A 71 5.69 12.36 -6.84
CA PHE A 71 5.44 10.94 -6.68
C PHE A 71 6.66 10.22 -6.09
N ILE A 72 7.85 10.45 -6.66
CA ILE A 72 9.09 9.87 -6.15
C ILE A 72 9.34 10.29 -4.69
N LEU A 73 9.13 11.58 -4.36
CA LEU A 73 9.32 12.10 -3.01
C LEU A 73 8.35 11.46 -2.00
N ILE A 74 7.06 11.39 -2.32
CA ILE A 74 6.03 10.81 -1.44
C ILE A 74 6.29 9.31 -1.23
N THR A 75 6.61 8.59 -2.30
CA THR A 75 6.94 7.15 -2.22
C THR A 75 8.22 6.92 -1.42
N GLY A 76 9.23 7.78 -1.56
CA GLY A 76 10.45 7.73 -0.75
C GLY A 76 10.17 7.94 0.74
N ILE A 77 9.36 8.94 1.09
CA ILE A 77 8.92 9.16 2.48
C ILE A 77 8.16 7.95 3.02
N LYS A 78 7.22 7.40 2.23
CA LYS A 78 6.51 6.16 2.59
C LYS A 78 7.48 5.03 2.89
N MET A 79 8.51 4.83 2.06
CA MET A 79 9.51 3.78 2.29
C MET A 79 10.24 3.97 3.62
N ILE A 80 10.66 5.19 3.95
CA ILE A 80 11.34 5.49 5.22
C ILE A 80 10.41 5.21 6.41
N VAL A 81 9.16 5.69 6.36
CA VAL A 81 8.17 5.47 7.43
C VAL A 81 7.91 3.98 7.64
N LEU A 82 7.72 3.24 6.55
CA LEU A 82 7.51 1.79 6.60
C LEU A 82 8.74 1.07 7.15
N LEU A 83 9.95 1.45 6.75
CA LEU A 83 11.19 0.88 7.27
C LEU A 83 11.28 1.07 8.79
N THR A 84 10.98 2.27 9.30
CA THR A 84 10.95 2.54 10.74
C THR A 84 9.96 1.63 11.46
N ILE A 85 8.73 1.50 10.96
CA ILE A 85 7.69 0.63 11.55
C ILE A 85 8.18 -0.82 11.62
N ILE A 86 8.77 -1.32 10.52
CA ILE A 86 9.24 -2.70 10.45
C ILE A 86 10.36 -2.97 11.44
N LEU A 87 11.35 -2.06 11.50
CA LEU A 87 12.47 -2.18 12.41
C LEU A 87 11.98 -2.15 13.85
N THR A 88 11.18 -1.15 14.23
CA THR A 88 10.65 -1.02 15.58
C THR A 88 9.89 -2.28 16.01
N TYR A 89 8.98 -2.80 15.18
CA TYR A 89 8.23 -4.01 15.53
C TYR A 89 9.15 -5.24 15.65
N SER A 90 10.07 -5.42 14.70
CA SER A 90 10.98 -6.57 14.68
C SER A 90 11.95 -6.59 15.87
N PHE A 91 12.35 -5.42 16.35
CA PHE A 91 13.20 -5.30 17.55
C PHE A 91 12.45 -5.61 18.84
N LEU A 92 11.17 -5.20 18.95
CA LEU A 92 10.34 -5.43 20.13
C LEU A 92 9.83 -6.88 20.22
N TYR A 93 9.50 -7.50 19.08
CA TYR A 93 8.86 -8.82 19.03
C TYR A 93 9.68 -9.80 18.17
N LYS A 94 10.90 -10.10 18.62
CA LYS A 94 11.88 -10.93 17.88
C LYS A 94 11.34 -12.30 17.48
N GLU A 95 10.55 -12.94 18.35
CA GLU A 95 9.96 -14.27 18.09
C GLU A 95 9.00 -14.26 16.88
N GLN A 96 8.34 -13.14 16.65
CA GLN A 96 7.37 -12.97 15.56
C GLN A 96 7.96 -12.22 14.36
N ALA A 97 9.21 -11.77 14.45
CA ALA A 97 9.82 -10.86 13.48
C ALA A 97 9.85 -11.45 12.06
N VAL A 98 10.21 -12.72 11.92
CA VAL A 98 10.27 -13.39 10.60
C VAL A 98 8.90 -13.41 9.93
N SER A 99 7.88 -13.90 10.64
CA SER A 99 6.53 -14.00 10.10
C SER A 99 5.89 -12.62 9.86
N PHE A 100 6.20 -11.63 10.70
CA PHE A 100 5.83 -10.24 10.50
C PHE A 100 6.48 -9.65 9.24
N LEU A 101 7.79 -9.84 9.05
CA LEU A 101 8.53 -9.35 7.89
C LEU A 101 8.01 -9.93 6.58
N VAL A 102 7.75 -11.24 6.56
CA VAL A 102 7.18 -11.91 5.37
C VAL A 102 5.78 -11.37 5.07
N SER A 103 4.92 -11.26 6.08
CA SER A 103 3.57 -10.70 5.93
C SER A 103 3.61 -9.26 5.43
N PHE A 104 4.49 -8.45 6.02
CA PHE A 104 4.72 -7.08 5.61
C PHE A 104 5.17 -7.01 4.16
N LEU A 105 6.16 -7.81 3.75
CA LEU A 105 6.72 -7.80 2.41
C LEU A 105 5.65 -8.14 1.35
N VAL A 106 4.85 -9.17 1.59
CA VAL A 106 3.77 -9.59 0.69
C VAL A 106 2.74 -8.48 0.54
N LEU A 107 2.26 -7.93 1.66
CA LEU A 107 1.29 -6.83 1.64
C LEU A 107 1.88 -5.58 0.96
N TYR A 108 3.13 -5.24 1.26
CA TYR A 108 3.83 -4.11 0.65
C TYR A 108 3.90 -4.23 -0.87
N LEU A 109 4.27 -5.40 -1.40
CA LEU A 109 4.33 -5.65 -2.83
C LEU A 109 2.95 -5.54 -3.49
N LEU A 110 1.91 -6.11 -2.86
CA LEU A 110 0.53 -6.02 -3.34
C LEU A 110 0.04 -4.57 -3.41
N TYR A 111 0.16 -3.82 -2.31
CA TYR A 111 -0.31 -2.43 -2.25
C TYR A 111 0.51 -1.50 -3.13
N THR A 112 1.82 -1.71 -3.25
CA THR A 112 2.69 -0.89 -4.12
C THR A 112 2.42 -1.17 -5.59
N SER A 113 2.21 -2.43 -5.97
CA SER A 113 1.82 -2.78 -7.36
C SER A 113 0.48 -2.17 -7.72
N PHE A 114 -0.49 -2.23 -6.80
CA PHE A 114 -1.80 -1.60 -6.98
C PHE A 114 -1.71 -0.07 -7.14
N GLU A 115 -0.88 0.59 -6.32
CA GLU A 115 -0.63 2.03 -6.40
C GLU A 115 -0.07 2.41 -7.77
N VAL A 116 0.97 1.72 -8.24
CA VAL A 116 1.55 1.96 -9.58
C VAL A 116 0.51 1.70 -10.69
N TYR A 117 -0.26 0.62 -10.59
CA TYR A 117 -1.30 0.28 -11.57
C TYR A 117 -2.36 1.39 -11.71
N ILE A 118 -2.79 2.00 -10.60
CA ILE A 118 -3.76 3.11 -10.63
C ILE A 118 -3.15 4.38 -11.23
N ILE A 119 -1.86 4.59 -11.05
CA ILE A 119 -1.16 5.80 -11.48
C ILE A 119 -0.80 5.77 -12.98
N ILE A 120 -0.48 4.61 -13.56
CA ILE A 120 -0.09 4.46 -14.98
C ILE A 120 -1.03 5.20 -15.97
N PRO A 121 -2.38 5.10 -15.85
CA PRO A 121 -3.30 5.81 -16.73
C PRO A 121 -3.14 7.34 -16.74
N PHE A 122 -2.59 7.95 -15.68
CA PHE A 122 -2.34 9.40 -15.63
C PHE A 122 -1.19 9.84 -16.53
N PHE A 123 -0.26 8.93 -16.84
CA PHE A 123 0.88 9.20 -17.73
C PHE A 123 0.62 8.84 -19.20
N LYS A 124 -0.35 7.97 -19.49
CA LYS A 124 -0.63 7.45 -20.84
C LYS A 124 -1.53 8.34 -21.71
N LYS A 125 -2.05 9.47 -21.22
CA LYS A 125 -2.76 10.41 -22.09
C LYS A 125 -1.73 11.19 -22.92
N PRO A 126 -1.64 11.00 -24.25
CA PRO A 126 -0.87 11.93 -25.06
C PRO A 126 -1.47 13.32 -24.86
N LEU A 127 -0.60 14.29 -24.57
CA LEU A 127 -0.91 15.70 -24.70
C LEU A 127 -1.50 15.85 -26.11
N LYS A 128 -2.81 16.11 -26.21
CA LYS A 128 -3.31 16.83 -27.38
C LYS A 128 -2.69 18.22 -27.27
N GLN A 129 -1.52 18.36 -27.89
CA GLN A 129 -0.99 19.65 -28.31
C GLN A 129 -1.92 20.23 -29.37
#